data_AF-A0A511ZAP5-F1
#
_entry.id   AF-A0A511ZAP5-F1
#
_cell.length_a   1.000
_cell.length_b   1.000
_cell.length_c   1.000
_cell.angle_alpha   90.00
_cell.angle_beta   90.00
_cell.angle_gamma   90.00
#
_symmetry.space_group_name_H-M   'P 1'
#
loop_
_entity.id
_entity.type
_entity.pdbx_description
1 polymer ?
#
loop_
_entity_poly.entity_id
_entity_poly.type
_entity_poly.pdbx_seq_one_letter_code
_entity_poly.pdbx_strand_id
1 'polypeptide(L)'
;MKRMNYLGLFGVISFNVIVFSGIAAAVAGLLFALWTIAISFIVSPVLLVIVNVLELQQFNVLQTVLSLILFLIGIGLAPLAMKVTRYLGAMFVKYVEYNKKAIFKTPDTSTIY
;
A
#
# COMPACT_ATOMS: atom_id res chain seq x y z
N MET A 1 -16.34 29.62 -14.66
CA MET A 1 -16.78 28.22 -14.43
C MET A 1 -15.79 27.29 -15.12
N LYS A 2 -15.21 26.30 -14.43
CA LYS A 2 -14.32 25.31 -15.05
C LYS A 2 -15.12 24.52 -16.09
N ARG A 3 -14.73 24.58 -17.37
CA ARG A 3 -15.35 23.77 -18.43
C ARG A 3 -14.81 22.35 -18.32
N MET A 4 -15.72 21.38 -18.21
CA MET A 4 -15.36 19.96 -18.15
C MET A 4 -15.05 19.46 -19.56
N ASN A 5 -13.87 18.86 -19.75
CA ASN A 5 -13.49 18.21 -21.00
C ASN A 5 -14.00 16.76 -20.99
N TYR A 6 -15.16 16.51 -21.61
CA TYR A 6 -15.78 15.18 -21.68
C TYR A 6 -14.87 14.12 -22.31
N LEU A 7 -14.05 14.50 -23.30
CA LEU A 7 -13.07 13.59 -23.91
C LEU A 7 -11.96 13.23 -22.92
N GLY A 8 -11.49 14.21 -22.14
CA GLY A 8 -10.52 14.00 -21.06
C GLY A 8 -11.09 13.12 -19.94
N LEU A 9 -12.35 13.31 -19.58
CA LEU A 9 -13.05 12.46 -18.61
C LEU A 9 -13.14 11.01 -19.09
N PHE A 10 -13.57 10.79 -20.33
CA PHE A 10 -13.65 9.46 -20.91
C PHE A 10 -12.27 8.77 -20.95
N GLY A 11 -11.23 9.49 -21.37
CA GLY A 11 -9.86 8.99 -21.40
C GLY A 11 -9.34 8.59 -20.02
N VAL A 12 -9.53 9.45 -19.01
CA VAL A 12 -9.12 9.17 -17.62
C VAL A 12 -9.83 7.95 -17.05
N ILE A 13 -11.15 7.81 -17.27
CA ILE A 13 -11.91 6.65 -16.79
C ILE A 13 -11.42 5.38 -17.49
N SER A 14 -11.32 5.39 -18.81
CA SER A 14 -10.93 4.20 -19.59
C SER A 14 -9.51 3.74 -19.25
N PHE A 15 -8.56 4.66 -19.14
CA PHE A 15 -7.18 4.36 -18.73
C PHE A 15 -7.13 3.81 -17.29
N ASN A 16 -7.92 4.40 -16.38
CA ASN A 16 -7.96 3.94 -15.00
C ASN A 16 -8.48 2.52 -14.87
N VAL A 17 -9.55 2.19 -15.59
CA VAL A 17 -10.19 0.87 -15.54
C VAL A 17 -9.33 -0.19 -16.21
N ILE A 18 -8.72 0.11 -17.36
CA ILE A 18 -7.98 -0.90 -18.16
C ILE A 18 -6.55 -1.11 -17.64
N VAL A 19 -5.83 -0.02 -17.35
CA VAL A 19 -4.39 -0.09 -17.08
C VAL A 19 -4.08 0.16 -15.61
N PHE A 20 -4.59 1.26 -15.06
CA PHE A 20 -4.22 1.68 -13.71
C PHE A 20 -4.72 0.72 -12.63
N SER A 21 -5.90 0.11 -12.82
CA SER A 21 -6.50 -0.85 -11.88
C SER A 21 -5.59 -2.05 -11.60
N GLY A 22 -4.98 -2.62 -12.64
CA GLY A 22 -4.05 -3.75 -12.51
C GLY A 22 -2.79 -3.37 -11.75
N ILE A 23 -2.21 -2.21 -12.06
CA ILE A 23 -1.05 -1.67 -11.34
C ILE A 23 -1.41 -1.40 -9.88
N ALA A 24 -2.55 -0.75 -9.64
CA ALA A 24 -3.02 -0.42 -8.30
C ALA A 24 -3.29 -1.67 -7.46
N ALA A 25 -3.89 -2.71 -8.04
CA ALA A 25 -4.13 -4.00 -7.39
C ALA A 25 -2.82 -4.71 -7.04
N ALA A 26 -1.85 -4.74 -7.96
CA ALA A 26 -0.54 -5.33 -7.70
C ALA A 26 0.20 -4.60 -6.56
N VAL A 27 0.22 -3.27 -6.59
CA VAL A 27 0.83 -2.44 -5.55
C VAL A 27 0.12 -2.62 -4.20
N ALA A 28 -1.21 -2.68 -4.19
CA ALA A 28 -1.97 -2.95 -2.97
C ALA A 28 -1.69 -4.35 -2.41
N GLY A 29 -1.58 -5.36 -3.27
CA GLY A 29 -1.21 -6.73 -2.89
C GLY A 29 0.19 -6.80 -2.28
N LEU A 30 1.18 -6.12 -2.88
CA LEU A 30 2.53 -6.04 -2.32
C LEU A 30 2.55 -5.32 -0.97
N LEU A 31 1.81 -4.22 -0.82
CA LEU A 31 1.72 -3.50 0.44
C LEU A 31 1.05 -4.36 1.53
N PHE A 32 0.00 -5.08 1.17
CA PHE A 32 -0.68 -6.02 2.05
C PHE A 32 0.24 -7.16 2.48
N ALA A 33 1.00 -7.75 1.54
CA ALA A 33 1.98 -8.79 1.85
C ALA A 33 3.08 -8.28 2.79
N LEU A 34 3.60 -7.07 2.56
CA LEU A 34 4.61 -6.44 3.43
C LEU A 34 4.10 -6.29 4.87
N TRP A 35 2.87 -5.78 5.04
CA TRP A 35 2.26 -5.65 6.36
C TRP A 35 1.99 -7.01 7.01
N THR A 36 1.51 -7.99 6.24
CA THR A 36 1.25 -9.34 6.72
C THR A 36 2.53 -9.99 7.26
N ILE A 37 3.65 -9.87 6.53
CA ILE A 37 4.95 -10.38 6.97
C ILE A 37 5.40 -9.65 8.24
N ALA A 38 5.35 -8.31 8.26
CA ALA A 38 5.80 -7.52 9.39
C ALA A 38 5.02 -7.87 10.67
N ILE A 39 3.69 -7.94 10.59
CA ILE A 39 2.82 -8.31 11.72
C ILE A 39 3.08 -9.75 12.15
N SER A 40 3.18 -10.70 11.20
CA SER A 40 3.45 -12.11 11.54
C SER A 40 4.77 -12.27 12.29
N PHE A 41 5.78 -11.49 11.90
CA PHE A 41 7.09 -11.51 12.56
C PHE A 41 7.03 -10.88 13.95
N ILE A 42 6.34 -9.74 14.11
CA ILE A 42 6.14 -9.10 15.42
C ILE A 42 5.33 -10.00 16.38
N VAL A 43 4.38 -10.75 15.86
CA VAL A 43 3.49 -11.60 16.67
C VAL A 43 4.08 -13.01 16.88
N SER A 44 5.15 -13.37 16.15
CA SER A 44 5.84 -14.67 16.22
C SER A 44 6.13 -15.17 17.65
N PRO A 45 6.75 -14.41 18.57
CA PRO A 45 7.02 -14.90 19.92
C PRO A 45 5.74 -15.16 20.72
N VAL A 46 4.70 -14.36 20.51
CA VAL A 46 3.39 -14.56 21.17
C VAL A 46 2.74 -15.85 20.67
N LEU A 47 2.77 -16.11 19.36
CA LEU A 47 2.27 -17.37 18.79
C LEU A 47 3.02 -18.57 19.33
N LEU A 48 4.35 -18.47 19.46
CA LEU A 48 5.16 -19.54 20.01
C LEU A 48 4.78 -19.85 21.47
N VAL A 49 4.53 -18.84 22.29
CA VAL A 49 4.05 -19.03 23.67
C VAL A 49 2.69 -19.74 23.67
N ILE A 50 1.74 -19.29 22.84
CA ILE A 50 0.39 -19.88 22.76
C ILE A 50 0.46 -21.37 22.39
N VAL A 51 1.22 -21.75 21.36
CA VAL A 51 1.28 -23.15 20.92
C VAL A 51 1.98 -24.08 21.93
N ASN A 52 2.93 -23.56 22.71
CA ASN A 52 3.57 -24.32 23.79
C ASN A 52 2.64 -24.49 25.00
N VAL A 53 1.91 -23.43 25.40
CA VAL A 53 0.97 -23.50 26.54
C VAL A 53 -0.22 -24.39 26.25
N LEU A 54 -0.70 -24.40 25.01
CA LEU A 54 -1.79 -25.29 24.57
C LEU A 54 -1.33 -26.72 24.26
N GLU A 55 -0.06 -27.04 24.50
CA GLU A 55 0.55 -28.34 24.22
C GLU A 55 0.39 -28.79 22.74
N LEU A 56 0.18 -27.83 21.83
CA LEU A 56 0.07 -28.09 20.39
C LEU A 56 1.42 -28.38 19.75
N GLN A 57 2.51 -27.94 20.41
CA GLN A 57 3.88 -28.13 19.95
C GLN A 57 4.82 -28.31 21.14
N GLN A 58 5.82 -29.18 20.99
CA GLN A 58 6.86 -29.39 22.00
C GLN A 58 7.83 -28.20 22.05
N PHE A 59 8.23 -27.82 23.25
CA PHE A 59 9.18 -26.74 23.45
C PHE A 59 10.51 -27.02 22.74
N ASN A 60 11.00 -26.02 22.02
CA ASN A 60 12.25 -26.09 21.29
C ASN A 60 13.03 -24.76 21.41
N VAL A 61 14.26 -24.85 21.88
CA VAL A 61 15.16 -23.70 22.08
C VAL A 61 15.45 -22.99 20.77
N LEU A 62 15.69 -23.72 19.68
CA LEU A 62 15.97 -23.15 18.37
C LEU A 62 14.76 -22.33 17.85
N GLN A 63 13.55 -22.86 18.00
CA GLN A 63 12.34 -22.13 17.61
C GLN A 63 12.13 -20.86 18.44
N THR A 64 12.47 -20.93 19.73
CA THR A 64 12.44 -19.75 20.62
C THR A 64 13.39 -18.67 20.13
N VAL A 65 14.65 -19.03 19.84
CA VAL A 65 15.65 -18.09 19.31
C VAL A 65 15.21 -17.52 17.95
N LEU A 66 14.70 -18.36 17.04
CA LEU A 66 14.22 -17.91 15.73
C LEU A 66 13.03 -16.95 15.86
N SER A 67 12.10 -17.20 16.78
CA SER A 67 10.94 -16.30 17.00
C SER A 67 11.38 -14.91 17.50
N LEU A 68 12.42 -14.84 18.33
CA LEU A 68 13.00 -13.58 18.79
C LEU A 68 13.73 -12.85 17.66
N ILE A 69 14.46 -13.57 16.81
CA ILE A 69 15.09 -12.98 15.63
C ILE A 69 14.03 -12.42 14.68
N LEU A 70 12.99 -13.19 14.38
CA LEU A 70 11.87 -12.74 13.54
C LEU A 70 11.19 -11.52 14.16
N PHE A 71 10.95 -11.50 15.47
CA PHE A 71 10.41 -10.36 16.18
C PHE A 71 11.21 -9.07 15.95
N LEU A 72 12.53 -9.13 16.12
CA LEU A 72 13.41 -7.99 15.89
C LEU A 72 13.39 -7.52 14.43
N ILE A 73 13.37 -8.47 13.48
CA ILE A 73 13.22 -8.15 12.05
C ILE A 73 11.86 -7.49 11.80
N GLY A 74 10.79 -7.98 12.40
CA GLY A 74 9.45 -7.42 12.30
C GLY A 74 9.36 -5.97 12.79
N ILE A 75 9.96 -5.68 13.95
CA ILE A 75 10.08 -4.30 14.46
C ILE A 75 10.85 -3.42 13.47
N GLY A 76 11.93 -3.92 12.88
CA GLY A 76 12.70 -3.21 11.87
C GLY A 76 11.94 -2.98 10.55
N LEU A 77 11.08 -3.92 10.16
CA LEU A 77 10.24 -3.84 8.96
C LEU A 77 9.05 -2.91 9.12
N ALA A 78 8.48 -2.77 10.31
CA ALA A 78 7.34 -1.88 10.57
C ALA A 78 7.55 -0.42 10.10
N PRO A 79 8.66 0.28 10.42
CA PRO A 79 8.88 1.63 9.93
C PRO A 79 9.06 1.69 8.41
N LEU A 80 9.62 0.63 7.79
CA LEU A 80 9.70 0.53 6.34
C LEU A 80 8.30 0.41 5.73
N ALA A 81 7.45 -0.48 6.26
CA ALA A 81 6.06 -0.65 5.83
C ALA A 81 5.26 0.66 5.95
N MET A 82 5.45 1.41 7.05
CA MET A 82 4.86 2.73 7.23
C MET A 82 5.35 3.75 6.19
N LYS A 83 6.66 3.80 5.91
CA LYS A 83 7.23 4.71 4.89
C LYS A 83 6.66 4.41 3.51
N VAL A 84 6.61 3.13 3.12
CA VAL A 84 6.05 2.69 1.83
C VAL A 84 4.56 3.05 1.76
N THR A 85 3.79 2.80 2.82
CA THR A 85 2.36 3.16 2.89
C THR A 85 2.16 4.66 2.65
N ARG A 86 2.92 5.52 3.34
CA ARG A 86 2.81 6.98 3.19
C ARG A 86 3.22 7.44 1.80
N TYR A 87 4.31 6.87 1.26
CA TYR A 87 4.79 7.19 -0.08
C TYR A 87 3.73 6.86 -1.14
N LEU A 88 3.15 5.65 -1.07
CA LEU A 88 2.08 5.23 -1.97
C LEU A 88 0.86 6.14 -1.84
N GLY A 89 0.43 6.45 -0.61
CA GLY A 89 -0.67 7.40 -0.39
C GLY A 89 -0.43 8.76 -1.04
N ALA A 90 0.77 9.33 -0.88
CA ALA A 90 1.13 10.59 -1.52
C ALA A 90 1.15 10.50 -3.06
N MET A 91 1.61 9.38 -3.61
CA MET A 91 1.58 9.12 -5.05
C MET A 91 0.13 9.05 -5.58
N PHE A 92 -0.77 8.36 -4.88
CA PHE A 92 -2.19 8.30 -5.27
C PHE A 92 -2.86 9.68 -5.23
N VAL A 93 -2.56 10.51 -4.22
CA VAL A 93 -3.09 11.88 -4.16
C VAL A 93 -2.63 12.70 -5.37
N LYS A 94 -1.33 12.67 -5.69
CA LYS A 94 -0.78 13.35 -6.87
C LYS A 94 -1.40 12.84 -8.18
N TYR A 95 -1.63 11.53 -8.27
CA TYR A 95 -2.28 10.90 -9.42
C TYR A 95 -3.72 11.40 -9.62
N VAL A 96 -4.51 11.47 -8.54
CA VAL A 96 -5.88 12.02 -8.59
C VAL A 96 -5.86 13.50 -8.97
N GLU A 97 -4.90 14.27 -8.47
CA GLU A 97 -4.76 15.69 -8.83
C GLU A 97 -4.42 15.87 -10.32
N TYR A 98 -3.55 15.02 -10.87
CA TYR A 98 -3.24 14.98 -12.30
C TYR A 98 -4.48 14.69 -13.15
N ASN A 99 -5.26 13.66 -12.77
CA ASN A 99 -6.51 13.31 -13.43
C ASN A 99 -7.53 14.47 -13.38
N LYS A 100 -7.63 15.17 -12.25
CA LYS A 100 -8.48 16.36 -12.13
C LYS A 100 -8.05 17.48 -13.07
N LYS A 101 -6.75 17.75 -13.21
CA LYS A 101 -6.22 18.77 -14.14
C LYS A 101 -6.49 18.41 -15.60
N ALA A 102 -6.44 17.13 -15.96
CA ALA A 102 -6.76 16.66 -17.31
C ALA A 102 -8.26 16.82 -17.66
N ILE A 103 -9.16 16.63 -16.68
CA ILE A 103 -10.61 16.75 -16.87
C ILE A 103 -11.05 18.22 -16.91
N PHE A 104 -10.51 19.05 -16.01
CA PHE A 104 -10.88 20.46 -15.92
C PHE A 104 -9.86 21.32 -16.65
N LYS A 105 -10.15 21.63 -17.92
CA LYS A 105 -9.33 22.54 -18.73
C LYS A 105 -9.34 23.93 -18.07
N THR A 106 -8.18 24.48 -17.72
CA THR A 106 -8.05 25.91 -17.40
C THR A 106 -8.48 26.69 -18.64
N PRO A 107 -9.32 27.74 -18.51
CA PRO A 107 -9.67 28.57 -19.66
C PRO A 107 -8.41 29.09 -20.33
N ASP A 108 -8.33 28.95 -21.65
CA ASP A 108 -7.26 29.52 -22.45
C ASP A 108 -7.37 31.05 -22.35
N THR A 109 -6.42 31.72 -21.70
CA THR A 109 -6.43 33.18 -21.55
C THR A 109 -6.15 33.92 -22.86
N SER A 110 -6.00 33.18 -23.98
CA SER A 110 -5.70 33.69 -25.31
C SER A 110 -6.92 34.08 -26.16
N THR A 111 -8.16 33.92 -25.65
CA THR A 111 -9.40 34.23 -26.38
C THR A 111 -10.14 35.50 -25.90
N ILE A 112 -9.42 36.42 -25.24
CA ILE A 112 -10.00 37.71 -24.76
C ILE A 112 -9.52 38.92 -25.61
N TYR A 113 -8.79 38.70 -26.71
CA TYR A 113 -8.47 39.77 -27.66
C TYR A 113 -8.94 39.42 -29.06
#